data_AF-A0ABD2SDM2-F1
#
_entry.id   AF-A0ABD2SDM2-F1
#
_cell.length_a   1.000
_cell.length_b   1.000
_cell.length_c   1.000
_cell.angle_alpha   90.00
_cell.angle_beta   90.00
_cell.angle_gamma   90.00
#
_symmetry.space_group_name_H-M   'P 1'
#
loop_
_entity.id
_entity.type
_entity.pdbx_description
1 polymer ?
#
loop_
_entity_poly.entity_id
_entity_poly.type
_entity_poly.pdbx_seq_one_letter_code
_entity_poly.pdbx_strand_id
1 'polypeptide(L)'
;MLRQKPKIVIIGAGIAGLTAAKTLYTTTQKNSNELFDLCVVEGGNRIGGRILTSEFNGDQIELGATWIHGIEGNPIHKIAQEFNSCQSEKPWECKESKLIDKSVTITEDGYQVNSSLVESISIFYNKMLEFCSGQQNFQDGVCRQILESLNLENGSTKNLSIGSYLKKGLDFFWDLKKDQENVQVFDNWSRKSLEEGVFAMFENIHRHYSSADDLGTLDFNGESEYCNFHGGEMTIAKGYLSVIKSLASVLPDGLIQLC
;
A
#
# COMPACT_ATOMS: atom_id res chain seq x y z
N MET A 1 10.64 8.68 48.72
CA MET A 1 9.80 7.68 48.02
C MET A 1 10.44 7.45 46.67
N LEU A 2 11.13 6.31 46.46
CA LEU A 2 11.70 5.97 45.16
C LEU A 2 10.52 5.71 44.21
N ARG A 3 10.30 6.61 43.24
CA ARG A 3 9.31 6.36 42.18
C ARG A 3 9.82 5.16 41.37
N GLN A 4 9.04 4.08 41.31
CA GLN A 4 9.30 3.02 40.35
C GLN A 4 9.24 3.61 38.95
N LYS A 5 10.22 3.25 38.11
CA LYS A 5 10.22 3.62 36.70
C LYS A 5 9.09 2.87 36.00
N PRO A 6 8.24 3.56 35.22
CA PRO A 6 7.31 2.91 34.31
C PRO A 6 8.06 1.96 33.36
N LYS A 7 7.45 0.83 33.04
CA LYS A 7 7.98 -0.11 32.06
C LYS A 7 7.14 -0.05 30.79
N ILE A 8 7.80 0.15 29.66
CA ILE A 8 7.18 0.21 28.34
C ILE A 8 7.65 -1.02 27.57
N VAL A 9 6.70 -1.82 27.12
CA VAL A 9 6.95 -2.95 26.23
C VAL A 9 6.31 -2.66 24.88
N ILE A 10 7.12 -2.67 23.84
CA ILE A 10 6.67 -2.57 22.45
C ILE A 10 6.60 -3.99 21.90
N ILE A 11 5.43 -4.38 21.38
CA ILE A 11 5.20 -5.70 20.78
C ILE A 11 5.39 -5.56 19.27
N GLY A 12 6.38 -6.25 18.72
CA GLY A 12 6.79 -6.24 17.32
C GLY A 12 7.97 -5.29 17.03
N ALA A 13 9.03 -5.84 16.43
CA ALA A 13 10.20 -5.12 15.92
C ALA A 13 10.09 -4.84 14.41
N GLY A 14 8.89 -4.54 13.93
CA GLY A 14 8.66 -3.95 12.62
C GLY A 14 9.02 -2.46 12.57
N ILE A 15 8.88 -1.82 11.40
CA ILE A 15 9.23 -0.40 11.22
C ILE A 15 8.55 0.53 12.23
N ALA A 16 7.26 0.31 12.53
CA ALA A 16 6.50 1.10 13.50
C ALA A 16 7.05 0.93 14.93
N GLY A 17 7.23 -0.31 15.38
CA GLY A 17 7.75 -0.61 16.72
C GLY A 17 9.18 -0.09 16.93
N LEU A 18 10.06 -0.26 15.94
CA LEU A 18 11.43 0.26 15.99
C LEU A 18 11.46 1.79 15.98
N THR A 19 10.58 2.44 15.21
CA THR A 19 10.47 3.91 15.20
C THR A 19 9.98 4.43 16.55
N ALA A 20 8.97 3.79 17.15
CA ALA A 20 8.50 4.13 18.49
C ALA A 20 9.60 3.95 19.54
N ALA A 21 10.32 2.82 19.50
CA ALA A 21 11.44 2.54 20.40
C ALA A 21 12.56 3.60 20.27
N LYS A 22 12.98 3.91 19.03
CA LYS A 22 13.99 4.94 18.74
C LYS A 22 13.54 6.31 19.25
N THR A 23 12.28 6.66 19.07
CA THR A 23 11.73 7.95 19.51
C THR A 23 11.71 8.07 21.03
N LEU A 24 11.24 7.04 21.73
CA LEU A 24 11.24 6.98 23.19
C LEU A 24 12.66 7.04 23.75
N TYR A 25 13.57 6.21 23.22
CA TYR A 25 14.95 6.14 23.67
C TYR A 25 15.73 7.45 23.45
N THR A 26 15.61 8.06 22.27
CA THR A 26 16.32 9.32 21.98
C THR A 26 15.76 10.49 22.79
N THR A 27 14.48 10.46 23.16
CA THR A 27 13.87 11.46 24.03
C THR A 27 14.36 11.33 25.47
N THR A 28 14.57 10.12 25.99
CA THR A 28 15.10 9.92 27.35
C THR A 28 16.57 10.28 27.46
N GLN A 29 17.39 9.95 26.46
CA GLN A 29 18.82 10.29 26.46
C GLN A 29 19.07 11.81 26.54
N LYS A 30 18.18 12.62 25.98
CA LYS A 30 18.30 14.09 26.03
C LYS A 30 17.95 14.70 27.39
N ASN A 31 17.23 13.99 28.26
CA ASN A 31 16.62 14.54 29.46
C ASN A 31 17.31 14.16 30.77
N SER A 32 18.51 13.54 30.72
CA SER A 32 19.40 13.20 31.85
C SER A 32 18.82 12.35 32.98
N ASN A 33 17.52 12.05 32.95
CA ASN A 33 16.79 11.22 33.88
C ASN A 33 16.25 10.01 33.10
N GLU A 34 16.58 8.80 33.53
CA GLU A 34 16.00 7.57 32.99
C GLU A 34 14.52 7.49 33.41
N LEU A 35 13.65 8.07 32.58
CA LEU A 35 12.22 8.27 32.88
C LEU A 35 11.41 6.97 32.89
N PHE A 36 11.86 5.93 32.18
CA PHE A 36 11.19 4.64 32.04
C PHE A 36 12.18 3.55 31.60
N ASP A 37 11.81 2.29 31.82
CA ASP A 37 12.48 1.13 31.24
C ASP A 37 11.78 0.75 29.92
N LEU A 38 12.55 0.44 28.88
CA LEU A 38 12.02 0.16 27.54
C LEU A 38 12.52 -1.21 27.03
N CYS A 39 11.62 -1.99 26.45
CA CYS A 39 11.94 -3.25 25.78
C CYS A 39 11.06 -3.39 24.51
N VAL A 40 11.63 -3.97 23.45
CA VAL A 40 10.90 -4.39 22.25
C VAL A 40 10.91 -5.92 22.22
N VAL A 41 9.76 -6.55 22.09
CA VAL A 41 9.64 -8.02 21.96
C VAL A 41 9.13 -8.35 20.58
N GLU A 42 9.87 -9.15 19.82
CA GLU A 42 9.51 -9.62 18.49
C GLU A 42 9.23 -11.12 18.52
N GLY A 43 8.09 -11.53 17.95
CA GLY A 43 7.67 -12.92 17.93
C GLY A 43 8.44 -13.79 16.93
N GLY A 44 9.14 -13.17 15.97
CA GLY A 44 10.05 -13.83 15.05
C GLY A 44 11.51 -13.80 15.49
N ASN A 45 12.33 -14.53 14.73
CA ASN A 45 13.78 -14.60 14.89
C ASN A 45 14.55 -13.46 14.19
N ARG A 46 13.84 -12.43 13.71
CA ARG A 46 14.41 -11.29 13.00
C ARG A 46 13.59 -10.03 13.21
N ILE A 47 14.26 -8.88 13.13
CA ILE A 47 13.62 -7.58 13.03
C ILE A 47 13.07 -7.31 11.61
N GLY A 48 12.22 -6.29 11.49
CA GLY A 48 11.70 -5.77 10.22
C GLY A 48 10.24 -6.10 9.93
N GLY A 49 9.68 -7.13 10.58
CA GLY A 49 8.28 -7.54 10.39
C GLY A 49 8.01 -7.85 8.91
N ARG A 50 7.06 -7.14 8.29
CA ARG A 50 6.72 -7.29 6.86
C ARG A 50 7.81 -6.80 5.89
N ILE A 51 8.85 -6.13 6.37
CA ILE A 51 10.02 -5.79 5.56
C ILE A 51 11.00 -6.96 5.59
N LEU A 52 11.29 -7.53 4.42
CA LEU A 52 12.16 -8.69 4.28
C LEU A 52 12.94 -8.62 2.96
N THR A 53 14.21 -8.28 3.06
CA THR A 53 15.18 -8.43 1.97
C THR A 53 15.78 -9.83 2.05
N SER A 54 15.78 -10.57 0.94
CA SER A 54 16.40 -11.90 0.79
C SER A 54 17.43 -11.90 -0.33
N GLU A 55 18.22 -12.97 -0.43
CA GLU A 55 19.12 -13.22 -1.55
C GLU A 55 18.60 -14.40 -2.38
N PHE A 56 18.60 -14.25 -3.70
CA PHE A 56 18.24 -15.31 -4.65
C PHE A 56 19.24 -15.28 -5.81
N ASN A 57 19.95 -16.39 -6.03
CA ASN A 57 21.00 -16.51 -7.06
C ASN A 57 22.07 -15.40 -7.03
N GLY A 58 22.39 -14.86 -5.84
CA GLY A 58 23.38 -13.79 -5.67
C GLY A 58 22.82 -12.37 -5.76
N ASP A 59 21.57 -12.24 -6.21
CA ASP A 59 20.85 -10.99 -6.32
C ASP A 59 20.00 -10.73 -5.08
N GLN A 60 19.89 -9.45 -4.69
CA GLN A 60 19.00 -9.04 -3.62
C GLN A 60 17.58 -8.88 -4.15
N ILE A 61 16.62 -9.50 -3.46
CA ILE A 61 15.19 -9.42 -3.77
C ILE A 61 14.41 -8.97 -2.53
N GLU A 62 13.32 -8.24 -2.75
CA GLU A 62 12.41 -7.87 -1.68
C GLU A 62 11.21 -8.82 -1.63
N LEU A 63 11.03 -9.50 -0.50
CA LEU A 63 9.85 -10.35 -0.24
C LEU A 63 8.74 -9.57 0.49
N GLY A 64 8.94 -8.26 0.69
CA GLY A 64 8.09 -7.39 1.50
C GLY A 64 7.98 -6.00 0.89
N ALA A 65 8.39 -4.98 1.64
CA ALA A 65 8.41 -3.61 1.12
C ALA A 65 9.46 -3.46 0.00
N THR A 66 9.02 -2.99 -1.17
CA THR A 66 9.86 -2.87 -2.37
C THR A 66 10.00 -1.43 -2.88
N TRP A 67 9.04 -0.55 -2.62
CA TRP A 67 8.96 0.77 -3.25
C TRP A 67 8.86 1.92 -2.23
N ILE A 68 9.58 3.01 -2.49
CA ILE A 68 9.35 4.31 -1.87
C ILE A 68 8.48 5.08 -2.83
N HIS A 69 7.20 5.24 -2.48
CA HIS A 69 6.26 6.04 -3.25
C HIS A 69 6.41 7.53 -2.86
N GLY A 70 6.91 8.34 -3.80
CA GLY A 70 7.22 9.74 -3.57
C GLY A 70 8.44 9.94 -2.67
N ILE A 71 9.46 10.62 -3.17
CA ILE A 71 10.75 10.79 -2.48
C ILE A 71 10.91 12.17 -1.83
N GLU A 72 10.05 13.13 -2.16
CA GLU A 72 10.11 14.48 -1.63
C GLU A 72 9.49 14.53 -0.23
N GLY A 73 10.29 14.92 0.77
CA GLY A 73 9.83 14.94 2.17
C GLY A 73 9.61 13.57 2.81
N ASN A 74 9.83 12.47 2.07
CA ASN A 74 9.61 11.12 2.55
C ASN A 74 10.71 10.72 3.57
N PRO A 75 10.35 10.39 4.83
CA PRO A 75 11.32 10.04 5.87
C PRO A 75 12.12 8.77 5.55
N ILE A 76 11.54 7.84 4.79
CA ILE A 76 12.22 6.60 4.38
C ILE A 76 13.33 6.91 3.39
N HIS A 77 13.06 7.79 2.41
CA HIS A 77 14.07 8.24 1.47
C HIS A 77 15.23 8.94 2.19
N LYS A 78 14.91 9.83 3.15
CA LYS A 78 15.93 10.48 3.99
C LYS A 78 16.80 9.48 4.76
N ILE A 79 16.20 8.47 5.40
CA ILE A 79 16.95 7.43 6.11
C ILE A 79 17.84 6.64 5.14
N ALA A 80 17.33 6.29 3.96
CA ALA A 80 18.10 5.57 2.94
C ALA A 80 19.32 6.37 2.46
N GLN A 81 19.19 7.69 2.32
CA GLN A 81 20.30 8.59 2.00
C GLN A 81 21.33 8.66 3.13
N GLU A 82 20.90 8.89 4.37
CA GLU A 82 21.78 8.97 5.55
C GLU A 82 22.59 7.70 5.76
N PHE A 83 22.04 6.54 5.38
CA PHE A 83 22.69 5.23 5.49
C PHE A 83 23.38 4.76 4.21
N ASN A 84 23.57 5.66 3.22
CA ASN A 84 24.20 5.37 1.92
C ASN A 84 23.64 4.10 1.27
N SER A 85 22.31 3.93 1.28
CA SER A 85 21.62 2.71 0.83
C SER A 85 20.92 2.86 -0.53
N CYS A 86 20.92 4.06 -1.10
CA CYS A 86 20.36 4.33 -2.42
C CYS A 86 21.25 3.86 -3.59
N GLN A 87 22.48 3.41 -3.33
CA GLN A 87 23.40 2.91 -4.35
C GLN A 87 24.02 1.58 -3.91
N SER A 88 24.21 0.68 -4.87
CA SER A 88 24.84 -0.63 -4.67
C SER A 88 25.75 -0.94 -5.86
N GLU A 89 26.79 -1.74 -5.63
CA GLU A 89 27.62 -2.30 -6.71
C GLU A 89 26.98 -3.55 -7.34
N LYS A 90 26.10 -4.22 -6.58
CA LYS A 90 25.30 -5.34 -7.08
C LYS A 90 24.08 -4.83 -7.82
N PRO A 91 23.50 -5.58 -8.78
CA PRO A 91 22.18 -5.27 -9.32
C PRO A 91 21.12 -5.22 -8.22
N TRP A 92 20.11 -4.38 -8.41
CA TRP A 92 18.93 -4.31 -7.55
C TRP A 92 17.68 -4.06 -8.39
N GLU A 93 16.52 -4.40 -7.83
CA GLU A 93 15.23 -4.15 -8.47
C GLU A 93 15.08 -2.66 -8.78
N CYS A 94 14.66 -2.30 -10.00
CA CYS A 94 14.40 -0.92 -10.40
C CYS A 94 13.03 -0.82 -11.07
N LYS A 95 12.26 0.21 -10.73
CA LYS A 95 10.93 0.44 -11.32
C LYS A 95 11.05 0.70 -12.82
N GLU A 96 12.11 1.42 -13.20
CA GLU A 96 12.38 1.80 -14.58
C GLU A 96 13.23 0.74 -15.28
N SER A 97 12.66 -0.43 -15.53
CA SER A 97 13.14 -1.21 -16.65
C SER A 97 12.55 -0.61 -17.93
N LYS A 98 13.39 -0.09 -18.84
CA LYS A 98 13.02 0.28 -20.22
C LYS A 98 12.52 -0.92 -21.06
N LEU A 99 12.14 -2.03 -20.42
CA LEU A 99 11.81 -3.31 -21.00
C LEU A 99 10.33 -3.66 -20.90
N ILE A 100 9.50 -2.85 -20.22
CA ILE A 100 8.06 -3.13 -20.07
C ILE A 100 7.25 -1.98 -20.64
N ASP A 101 7.20 -1.89 -21.97
CA ASP A 101 6.29 -0.99 -22.67
C ASP A 101 5.02 -1.71 -23.17
N LYS A 102 4.82 -2.97 -22.75
CA LYS A 102 3.62 -3.77 -23.06
C LYS A 102 3.24 -4.65 -21.88
N SER A 103 2.52 -4.10 -20.92
CA SER A 103 1.72 -4.93 -20.03
C SER A 103 0.67 -5.67 -20.87
N VAL A 104 0.55 -6.98 -20.65
CA VAL A 104 -0.45 -7.80 -21.31
C VAL A 104 -1.37 -8.36 -20.23
N THR A 105 -2.68 -8.17 -20.41
CA THR A 105 -3.69 -8.80 -19.58
C THR A 105 -4.13 -10.10 -20.24
N ILE A 106 -4.10 -11.20 -19.50
CA ILE A 106 -4.40 -12.54 -19.98
C ILE A 106 -5.44 -13.15 -19.02
N THR A 107 -6.45 -13.82 -19.57
CA THR A 107 -7.43 -14.58 -18.77
C THR A 107 -6.80 -15.84 -18.18
N GLU A 108 -7.48 -16.48 -17.22
CA GLU A 108 -7.01 -17.74 -16.62
C GLU A 108 -6.86 -18.89 -17.64
N ASP A 109 -7.62 -18.83 -18.74
CA ASP A 109 -7.56 -19.77 -19.86
C ASP A 109 -6.49 -19.42 -20.91
N GLY A 110 -5.73 -18.34 -20.71
CA GLY A 110 -4.63 -17.94 -21.60
C GLY A 110 -5.03 -17.00 -22.75
N TYR A 111 -6.24 -16.44 -22.75
CA TYR A 111 -6.66 -15.49 -23.79
C TYR A 111 -6.15 -14.08 -23.49
N GLN A 112 -5.49 -13.45 -24.46
CA GLN A 112 -5.09 -12.05 -24.34
C GLN A 112 -6.30 -11.13 -24.46
N VAL A 113 -6.49 -10.28 -23.45
CA VAL A 113 -7.56 -9.29 -23.40
C VAL A 113 -7.20 -8.08 -24.24
N ASN A 114 -8.17 -7.54 -24.98
CA ASN A 114 -7.97 -6.35 -25.79
C ASN A 114 -7.58 -5.14 -24.90
N SER A 115 -6.47 -4.47 -25.22
CA SER A 115 -5.97 -3.34 -24.43
C SER A 115 -6.98 -2.19 -24.29
N SER A 116 -7.81 -1.93 -25.29
CA SER A 116 -8.84 -0.88 -25.20
C SER A 116 -9.96 -1.21 -24.20
N LEU A 117 -10.28 -2.50 -24.02
CA LEU A 117 -11.22 -2.95 -23.00
C LEU A 117 -10.62 -2.75 -21.61
N VAL A 118 -9.36 -3.14 -21.44
CA VAL A 118 -8.63 -2.93 -20.18
C VAL A 118 -8.50 -1.45 -19.84
N GLU A 119 -8.15 -0.62 -20.83
CA GLU A 119 -8.02 0.83 -20.68
C GLU A 119 -9.35 1.50 -20.32
N SER A 120 -10.46 1.08 -20.94
CA SER A 120 -11.80 1.59 -20.59
C SER A 120 -12.16 1.32 -19.13
N ILE A 121 -11.87 0.13 -18.61
CA ILE A 121 -12.14 -0.22 -17.21
C ILE A 121 -11.16 0.50 -16.29
N SER A 122 -9.88 0.59 -16.66
CA SER A 122 -8.85 1.29 -15.90
C SER A 122 -9.18 2.77 -15.70
N ILE A 123 -9.57 3.47 -16.78
CA ILE A 123 -9.98 4.89 -16.72
C ILE A 123 -11.19 5.05 -15.79
N PHE A 124 -12.19 4.18 -15.90
CA PHE A 124 -13.37 4.23 -15.03
C PHE A 124 -13.01 4.00 -13.56
N TYR A 125 -12.25 2.95 -13.28
CA TYR A 125 -11.81 2.60 -11.93
C TYR A 125 -10.96 3.70 -11.29
N ASN A 126 -9.99 4.26 -12.03
CA ASN A 126 -9.14 5.33 -11.53
C ASN A 126 -9.93 6.59 -11.21
N LYS A 127 -10.91 6.97 -12.04
CA LYS A 127 -11.79 8.11 -11.75
C LYS A 127 -12.58 7.92 -10.45
N MET A 128 -13.09 6.71 -10.22
CA MET A 128 -13.77 6.37 -8.97
C MET A 128 -12.84 6.55 -7.76
N LEU A 129 -11.60 6.06 -7.84
CA LEU A 129 -10.62 6.22 -6.76
C LEU A 129 -10.16 7.68 -6.59
N GLU A 130 -9.94 8.42 -7.66
CA GLU A 130 -9.61 9.85 -7.63
C GLU A 130 -10.69 10.64 -6.89
N PHE A 131 -11.96 10.32 -7.15
CA PHE A 131 -13.10 10.89 -6.44
C PHE A 131 -13.06 10.58 -4.92
N CYS A 132 -12.66 9.36 -4.53
CA CYS A 132 -12.49 8.98 -3.12
C CYS A 132 -11.32 9.73 -2.45
N SER A 133 -10.21 9.91 -3.16
CA SER A 133 -8.96 10.47 -2.63
C SER A 133 -8.98 11.98 -2.34
N GLY A 134 -10.08 12.68 -2.63
CA GLY A 134 -10.18 14.13 -2.42
C GLY A 134 -9.33 14.99 -3.37
N GLN A 135 -8.63 14.39 -4.35
CA GLN A 135 -7.87 15.10 -5.39
C GLN A 135 -8.81 15.75 -6.44
N GLN A 136 -9.53 16.80 -6.03
CA GLN A 136 -10.26 17.84 -6.79
C GLN A 136 -10.81 17.52 -8.22
N ASN A 137 -12.14 17.43 -8.34
CA ASN A 137 -13.03 18.46 -8.92
C ASN A 137 -14.47 17.97 -8.71
N PHE A 138 -15.32 18.76 -8.06
CA PHE A 138 -16.72 18.44 -7.71
C PHE A 138 -17.67 18.22 -8.92
N GLN A 139 -17.16 17.98 -10.12
CA GLN A 139 -17.89 17.95 -11.38
C GLN A 139 -18.12 16.55 -11.98
N ASP A 140 -17.67 15.46 -11.35
CA ASP A 140 -18.07 14.13 -11.84
C ASP A 140 -19.48 13.79 -11.34
N GLY A 141 -20.47 14.14 -12.18
CA GLY A 141 -21.88 13.87 -11.92
C GLY A 141 -22.20 12.37 -11.77
N VAL A 142 -21.43 11.49 -12.42
CA VAL A 142 -21.61 10.03 -12.31
C VAL A 142 -21.17 9.54 -10.93
N CYS A 143 -19.97 9.93 -10.51
CA CYS A 143 -19.44 9.57 -9.18
C CYS A 143 -20.36 10.07 -8.04
N ARG A 144 -20.90 11.30 -8.19
CA ARG A 144 -21.88 11.85 -7.22
C ARG A 144 -23.21 11.09 -7.24
N GLN A 145 -23.75 10.77 -8.42
CA GLN A 145 -24.99 9.98 -8.52
C GLN A 145 -24.85 8.61 -7.86
N ILE A 146 -23.71 7.94 -8.06
CA ILE A 146 -23.40 6.67 -7.41
C ILE A 146 -23.41 6.85 -5.87
N LEU A 147 -22.72 7.87 -5.38
CA LEU A 147 -22.67 8.19 -3.94
C LEU A 147 -24.06 8.51 -3.36
N GLU A 148 -24.86 9.32 -4.05
CA GLU A 148 -26.22 9.68 -3.64
C GLU A 148 -27.13 8.44 -3.61
N SER A 149 -27.01 7.54 -4.58
CA SER A 149 -27.80 6.29 -4.60
C SER A 149 -27.51 5.39 -3.40
N LEU A 150 -26.26 5.34 -2.95
CA LEU A 150 -25.85 4.57 -1.77
C LEU A 150 -26.32 5.23 -0.47
N ASN A 151 -26.35 6.56 -0.42
CA ASN A 151 -26.84 7.30 0.74
C ASN A 151 -28.35 7.15 0.94
N LEU A 152 -29.12 7.08 -0.15
CA LEU A 152 -30.56 6.81 -0.11
C LEU A 152 -30.88 5.40 0.40
N GLU A 153 -30.01 4.42 0.13
CA GLU A 153 -30.15 3.04 0.62
C GLU A 153 -29.77 2.90 2.11
N ASN A 154 -28.76 3.63 2.59
CA ASN A 154 -28.18 3.44 3.94
C ASN A 154 -28.53 4.53 4.97
N GLY A 155 -29.19 5.63 4.59
CA GLY A 155 -29.63 6.69 5.50
C GLY A 155 -28.51 7.53 6.16
N SER A 156 -27.22 7.23 5.91
CA SER A 156 -26.08 8.09 6.26
C SER A 156 -24.80 7.69 5.51
N THR A 157 -23.91 8.66 5.25
CA THR A 157 -22.55 8.44 4.72
C THR A 157 -21.58 7.83 5.74
N LYS A 158 -22.03 7.60 6.98
CA LYS A 158 -21.14 7.32 8.12
C LYS A 158 -20.49 5.93 8.11
N ASN A 159 -20.98 5.00 7.29
CA ASN A 159 -20.48 3.62 7.19
C ASN A 159 -20.26 3.20 5.72
N LEU A 160 -19.96 4.14 4.82
CA LEU A 160 -19.70 3.80 3.42
C LEU A 160 -18.28 3.22 3.30
N SER A 161 -18.17 2.05 2.67
CA SER A 161 -16.88 1.45 2.33
C SER A 161 -16.51 1.67 0.87
N ILE A 162 -15.21 1.72 0.59
CA ILE A 162 -14.67 1.80 -0.77
C ILE A 162 -15.22 0.64 -1.63
N GLY A 163 -15.26 -0.58 -1.09
CA GLY A 163 -15.80 -1.73 -1.82
C GLY A 163 -17.28 -1.59 -2.21
N SER A 164 -18.12 -1.05 -1.31
CA SER A 164 -19.54 -0.82 -1.63
C SER A 164 -19.72 0.25 -2.71
N TYR A 165 -18.88 1.29 -2.66
CA TYR A 165 -18.87 2.35 -3.67
C TYR A 165 -18.42 1.85 -5.05
N LEU A 166 -17.30 1.13 -5.11
CA LEU A 166 -16.76 0.56 -6.35
C LEU A 166 -17.75 -0.42 -7.00
N LYS A 167 -18.37 -1.29 -6.20
CA LYS A 167 -19.38 -2.24 -6.67
C LYS A 167 -20.59 -1.53 -7.31
N LYS A 168 -21.12 -0.50 -6.64
CA LYS A 168 -22.24 0.29 -7.19
C LYS A 168 -21.83 1.04 -8.46
N GLY A 169 -20.57 1.49 -8.55
CA GLY A 169 -20.04 2.07 -9.77
C GLY A 169 -19.98 1.07 -10.92
N LEU A 170 -19.56 -0.17 -10.66
CA LEU A 170 -19.57 -1.22 -11.67
C LEU A 170 -21.00 -1.53 -12.16
N ASP A 171 -21.99 -1.57 -11.25
CA ASP A 171 -23.40 -1.73 -11.62
C ASP A 171 -23.86 -0.58 -12.53
N PHE A 172 -23.54 0.67 -12.17
CA PHE A 172 -23.87 1.85 -12.97
C PHE A 172 -23.19 1.84 -14.34
N PHE A 173 -21.93 1.41 -14.40
CA PHE A 173 -21.18 1.26 -15.64
C PHE A 173 -21.87 0.28 -16.60
N TRP A 174 -22.45 -0.80 -16.08
CA TRP A 174 -23.24 -1.74 -16.87
C TRP A 174 -24.60 -1.21 -17.28
N ASP A 175 -25.26 -0.43 -16.43
CA ASP A 175 -26.52 0.21 -16.77
C ASP A 175 -26.39 1.14 -17.99
N LEU A 176 -25.21 1.71 -18.23
CA LEU A 176 -24.88 2.50 -19.43
C LEU A 176 -24.63 1.65 -20.69
N LYS A 177 -24.36 0.35 -20.53
CA LYS A 177 -23.91 -0.58 -21.60
C LYS A 177 -24.88 -1.74 -21.85
N LYS A 178 -26.15 -1.62 -21.48
CA LYS A 178 -27.16 -2.71 -21.55
C LYS A 178 -27.21 -3.46 -22.88
N ASP A 179 -26.88 -2.81 -24.00
CA ASP A 179 -26.90 -3.44 -25.33
C ASP A 179 -25.72 -4.38 -25.62
N GLN A 180 -24.71 -4.46 -24.75
CA GLN A 180 -23.44 -5.18 -25.00
C GLN A 180 -23.12 -6.29 -23.98
N GLU A 181 -24.05 -6.60 -23.08
CA GLU A 181 -23.83 -7.44 -21.90
C GLU A 181 -23.50 -8.91 -22.22
N ASN A 182 -24.19 -9.48 -23.21
CA ASN A 182 -24.13 -10.91 -23.55
C ASN A 182 -23.32 -11.23 -24.81
N VAL A 183 -22.48 -10.31 -25.27
CA VAL A 183 -21.62 -10.57 -26.44
C VAL A 183 -20.52 -11.54 -26.02
N GLN A 184 -20.55 -12.75 -26.57
CA GLN A 184 -19.46 -13.72 -26.37
C GLN A 184 -18.18 -13.20 -27.06
N VAL A 185 -17.06 -13.21 -26.32
CA VAL A 185 -15.76 -12.72 -26.80
C VAL A 185 -14.78 -13.89 -26.98
N PHE A 186 -14.76 -14.80 -26.00
CA PHE A 186 -14.03 -16.07 -26.07
C PHE A 186 -14.96 -17.23 -25.67
N ASP A 187 -14.51 -18.46 -25.86
CA ASP A 187 -15.33 -19.66 -25.63
C ASP A 187 -16.02 -19.68 -24.25
N ASN A 188 -15.31 -19.29 -23.20
CA ASN A 188 -15.83 -19.24 -21.82
C ASN A 188 -16.11 -17.82 -21.30
N TRP A 189 -15.92 -16.79 -22.14
CA TRP A 189 -15.92 -15.39 -21.70
C TRP A 189 -16.96 -14.56 -22.46
N SER A 190 -17.98 -14.11 -21.74
CA SER A 190 -18.80 -13.00 -22.19
C SER A 190 -18.06 -11.68 -21.99
N ARG A 191 -18.41 -10.66 -22.76
CA ARG A 191 -17.89 -9.31 -22.55
C ARG A 191 -18.08 -8.84 -21.11
N LYS A 192 -19.23 -9.13 -20.51
CA LYS A 192 -19.49 -8.82 -19.11
C LYS A 192 -18.52 -9.49 -18.15
N SER A 193 -18.38 -10.81 -18.22
CA SER A 193 -17.47 -11.55 -17.36
C SER A 193 -16.01 -11.08 -17.50
N LEU A 194 -15.62 -10.67 -18.72
CA LEU A 194 -14.28 -10.17 -19.00
C LEU A 194 -14.05 -8.78 -18.39
N GLU A 195 -14.99 -7.85 -18.57
CA GLU A 195 -14.93 -6.50 -17.98
C GLU A 195 -15.01 -6.55 -16.44
N GLU A 196 -15.82 -7.45 -15.86
CA GLU A 196 -15.88 -7.71 -14.41
C GLU A 196 -14.56 -8.32 -13.88
N GLY A 197 -13.97 -9.27 -14.61
CA GLY A 197 -12.67 -9.84 -14.25
C GLY A 197 -11.54 -8.81 -14.27
N VAL A 198 -11.55 -7.91 -15.26
CA VAL A 198 -10.61 -6.77 -15.31
C VAL A 198 -10.86 -5.81 -14.14
N PHE A 199 -12.12 -5.54 -13.79
CA PHE A 199 -12.44 -4.70 -12.63
C PHE A 199 -11.94 -5.33 -11.33
N ALA A 200 -12.18 -6.63 -11.12
CA ALA A 200 -11.68 -7.37 -9.96
C ALA A 200 -10.15 -7.40 -9.89
N MET A 201 -9.45 -7.42 -11.04
CA MET A 201 -8.00 -7.28 -11.09
C MET A 201 -7.56 -5.92 -10.49
N PHE A 202 -8.24 -4.81 -10.81
CA PHE A 202 -7.94 -3.51 -10.23
C PHE A 202 -8.30 -3.42 -8.74
N GLU A 203 -9.40 -4.05 -8.30
CA GLU A 203 -9.71 -4.17 -6.88
C GLU A 203 -8.61 -4.92 -6.12
N ASN A 204 -8.08 -6.01 -6.68
CA ASN A 204 -6.97 -6.76 -6.09
C ASN A 204 -5.70 -5.93 -5.97
N ILE A 205 -5.38 -5.14 -6.99
CA ILE A 205 -4.27 -4.20 -6.97
C ILE A 205 -4.47 -3.15 -5.87
N HIS A 206 -5.68 -2.60 -5.72
CA HIS A 206 -5.94 -1.59 -4.70
C HIS A 206 -5.94 -2.15 -3.27
N ARG A 207 -6.39 -3.39 -3.06
CA ARG A 207 -6.22 -4.12 -1.79
C ARG A 207 -4.75 -4.24 -1.38
N HIS A 208 -3.87 -4.47 -2.35
CA HIS A 208 -2.43 -4.49 -2.11
C HIS A 208 -1.90 -3.13 -1.63
N TYR A 209 -2.29 -2.03 -2.30
CA TYR A 209 -1.88 -0.67 -1.90
C TYR A 209 -2.41 -0.26 -0.52
N SER A 210 -3.68 -0.53 -0.25
CA SER A 210 -4.34 -0.19 1.02
C SER A 210 -3.98 -1.15 2.16
N SER A 211 -3.29 -2.27 1.86
CA SER A 211 -3.07 -3.39 2.80
C SER A 211 -4.37 -3.92 3.41
N ALA A 212 -5.49 -3.84 2.67
CA ALA A 212 -6.80 -4.29 3.12
C ALA A 212 -7.09 -5.70 2.57
N ASP A 213 -7.56 -6.60 3.44
CA ASP A 213 -8.02 -7.93 3.01
C ASP A 213 -9.29 -7.82 2.15
N ASP A 214 -10.15 -6.85 2.44
CA ASP A 214 -11.41 -6.58 1.75
C ASP A 214 -11.65 -5.06 1.69
N LEU A 215 -11.92 -4.53 0.49
CA LEU A 215 -12.25 -3.11 0.30
C LEU A 215 -13.58 -2.71 0.96
N GLY A 216 -14.43 -3.67 1.28
CA GLY A 216 -15.63 -3.51 2.08
C GLY A 216 -15.35 -3.10 3.53
N THR A 217 -14.12 -3.28 4.02
CA THR A 217 -13.67 -2.83 5.34
C THR A 217 -12.94 -1.48 5.31
N LEU A 218 -12.60 -0.99 4.12
CA LEU A 218 -11.89 0.26 3.93
C LEU A 218 -12.88 1.42 3.96
N ASP A 219 -12.72 2.32 4.94
CA ASP A 219 -13.60 3.48 5.11
C ASP A 219 -13.44 4.45 3.94
N PHE A 220 -14.58 4.83 3.33
CA PHE A 220 -14.59 5.71 2.18
C PHE A 220 -14.02 7.10 2.50
N ASN A 221 -14.35 7.66 3.67
CA ASN A 221 -13.88 8.99 4.04
C ASN A 221 -12.41 8.97 4.47
N GLY A 222 -11.97 7.88 5.11
CA GLY A 222 -10.58 7.66 5.50
C GLY A 222 -9.63 7.61 4.30
N GLU A 223 -10.07 7.09 3.16
CA GLU A 223 -9.27 7.10 1.93
C GLU A 223 -8.96 8.53 1.45
N SER A 224 -9.88 9.48 1.70
CA SER A 224 -9.67 10.89 1.34
C SER A 224 -8.59 11.59 2.17
N GLU A 225 -8.22 11.02 3.32
CA GLU A 225 -7.13 11.52 4.16
C GLU A 225 -5.76 11.00 3.70
N TYR A 226 -5.73 10.02 2.80
CA TYR A 226 -4.49 9.44 2.29
C TYR A 226 -3.79 10.41 1.33
N CYS A 227 -2.57 10.81 1.70
CA CYS A 227 -1.73 11.71 0.91
C CYS A 227 -0.46 10.99 0.48
N ASN A 228 -0.23 10.91 -0.83
CA ASN A 228 1.05 10.49 -1.36
C ASN A 228 2.12 11.57 -1.18
N PHE A 229 3.35 11.16 -0.91
CA PHE A 229 4.49 12.06 -1.06
C PHE A 229 4.69 12.39 -2.54
N HIS A 230 5.20 13.60 -2.82
CA HIS A 230 5.53 14.02 -4.18
C HIS A 230 6.89 13.46 -4.63
N GLY A 231 7.19 13.66 -5.92
CA GLY A 231 8.44 13.22 -6.54
C GLY A 231 8.35 11.81 -7.15
N GLY A 232 9.46 11.37 -7.73
CA GLY A 232 9.58 10.03 -8.33
C GLY A 232 9.50 8.90 -7.31
N GLU A 233 9.39 7.68 -7.82
CA GLU A 233 9.43 6.47 -7.01
C GLU A 233 10.79 5.78 -7.16
N MET A 234 11.24 5.10 -6.11
CA MET A 234 12.51 4.35 -6.17
C MET A 234 12.48 3.13 -5.28
N THR A 235 13.40 2.21 -5.56
CA THR A 235 13.81 1.14 -4.65
C THR A 235 15.02 1.55 -3.83
N ILE A 236 15.33 0.80 -2.77
CA ILE A 236 16.55 0.96 -1.99
C ILE A 236 17.57 -0.06 -2.47
N ALA A 237 18.67 0.40 -3.06
CA ALA A 237 19.66 -0.46 -3.70
C ALA A 237 20.33 -1.49 -2.77
N LYS A 238 20.43 -1.20 -1.47
CA LYS A 238 20.94 -2.14 -0.45
C LYS A 238 19.83 -2.92 0.28
N GLY A 239 18.61 -2.84 -0.24
CA GLY A 239 17.39 -3.40 0.32
C GLY A 239 16.75 -2.58 1.45
N TYR A 240 15.45 -2.76 1.64
CA TYR A 240 14.64 -2.08 2.65
C TYR A 240 15.00 -2.46 4.07
N LEU A 241 15.59 -3.63 4.27
CA LEU A 241 16.13 -4.03 5.55
C LEU A 241 17.23 -3.06 6.04
N SER A 242 17.87 -2.28 5.15
CA SER A 242 18.83 -1.23 5.54
C SER A 242 18.18 -0.13 6.39
N VAL A 243 16.93 0.24 6.09
CA VAL A 243 16.14 1.21 6.88
C VAL A 243 15.84 0.65 8.27
N ILE A 244 15.43 -0.61 8.33
CA ILE A 244 15.18 -1.32 9.60
C ILE A 244 16.44 -1.38 10.46
N LYS A 245 17.59 -1.73 9.85
CA LYS A 245 18.88 -1.76 10.53
C LYS A 245 19.30 -0.38 11.05
N SER A 246 19.08 0.67 10.26
CA SER A 246 19.34 2.07 10.66
C SER A 246 18.49 2.51 11.86
N LEU A 247 17.22 2.10 11.91
CA LEU A 247 16.37 2.37 13.07
C LEU A 247 16.84 1.61 14.31
N ALA A 248 17.18 0.33 14.15
CA ALA A 248 17.62 -0.52 15.26
C ALA A 248 19.00 -0.14 15.80
N SER A 249 19.93 0.36 14.98
CA SER A 249 21.30 0.69 15.38
C SER A 249 21.41 1.84 16.38
N VAL A 250 20.33 2.59 16.62
CA VAL A 250 20.26 3.66 17.62
C VAL A 250 19.93 3.10 19.02
N LEU A 251 19.38 1.89 19.08
CA LEU A 251 18.94 1.26 20.32
C LEU A 251 20.10 0.48 20.96
N PRO A 252 20.20 0.44 22.30
CA PRO A 252 21.24 -0.30 22.99
C PRO A 252 21.04 -1.82 22.82
N ASP A 253 22.15 -2.54 22.88
CA ASP A 253 22.16 -4.01 22.82
C ASP A 253 21.25 -4.61 23.90
N GLY A 254 20.51 -5.65 23.53
CA GLY A 254 19.56 -6.31 24.43
C GLY A 254 18.25 -5.55 24.67
N LEU A 255 18.03 -4.37 24.07
CA LEU A 255 16.71 -3.72 24.15
C LEU A 255 15.67 -4.45 23.28
N ILE A 256 16.09 -5.01 22.16
CA ILE A 256 15.25 -5.81 21.27
C ILE A 256 15.43 -7.28 21.63
N GLN A 257 14.34 -7.93 22.03
CA GLN A 257 14.25 -9.33 22.39
C GLN A 257 13.55 -10.07 21.25
N LEU A 258 14.29 -10.97 20.58
CA LEU A 258 13.75 -11.87 19.56
C LEU A 258 13.33 -13.19 20.22
N CYS A 259 12.32 -13.86 19.67
CA CYS A 259 11.87 -15.18 20.12
C CYS A 259 12.44 -16.31 19.26
#